data_AF-A0A084R2V6-F1
#
_entry.id   AF-A0A084R2V6-F1
#
_cell.length_a   1.000
_cell.length_b   1.000
_cell.length_c   1.000
_cell.angle_alpha   90.00
_cell.angle_beta   90.00
_cell.angle_gamma   90.00
#
_symmetry.space_group_name_H-M   'P 1'
#
loop_
_entity.id
_entity.type
_entity.pdbx_description
1 polymer ?
#
loop_
_entity_poly.entity_id
_entity_poly.type
_entity_poly.pdbx_seq_one_letter_code
_entity_poly.pdbx_strand_id
1 'polypeptide(L)'
;MQKIKTILKARKALGARVLQDQLYPIKVDSMNREAVFDKEFNVLPRAMEALSWENEVQIIKVAWLSRKVNPKPYGSMVVYLTKSTNAKRLLQEQYFLIAGKSAYTSVFEQITGLE
;
A
#
# COMPACT_ATOMS: atom_id res chain seq x y z
N MET A 1 16.27 10.48 -21.38
CA MET A 1 15.84 9.16 -20.90
C MET A 1 14.78 9.33 -19.81
N GLN A 2 13.69 8.61 -20.00
CA GLN A 2 12.53 8.28 -19.14
C GLN A 2 11.72 9.37 -18.39
N LYS A 3 10.46 9.40 -18.83
CA LYS A 3 9.29 10.12 -18.35
C LYS A 3 8.82 9.57 -16.99
N ILE A 4 8.80 10.40 -15.96
CA ILE A 4 7.96 10.17 -14.77
C ILE A 4 7.11 11.43 -14.52
N LYS A 5 6.50 11.93 -15.60
CA LYS A 5 5.41 12.91 -15.49
C LYS A 5 4.10 12.15 -15.61
N THR A 6 3.21 12.39 -14.65
CA THR A 6 1.76 12.17 -14.77
C THR A 6 1.25 10.80 -14.34
N ILE A 7 1.10 10.56 -13.02
CA ILE A 7 0.08 9.61 -12.50
C ILE A 7 -0.73 10.23 -11.35
N LEU A 8 -0.74 11.57 -11.22
CA LEU A 8 -1.50 12.26 -10.17
C LEU A 8 -2.37 13.39 -10.72
N LYS A 9 -2.97 13.21 -11.90
CA LYS A 9 -3.86 14.21 -12.50
C LYS A 9 -5.06 13.55 -13.17
N ALA A 10 -6.09 13.24 -12.39
CA ALA A 10 -7.50 13.23 -12.84
C ALA A 10 -8.46 12.88 -11.67
N ARG A 11 -8.46 13.67 -10.60
CA ARG A 11 -9.70 13.87 -9.81
C ARG A 11 -10.53 14.90 -10.57
N LYS A 12 -11.49 14.46 -11.39
CA LYS A 12 -12.71 15.19 -11.82
C LYS A 12 -13.29 14.56 -13.10
N ALA A 13 -14.28 13.69 -12.93
CA ALA A 13 -15.43 13.61 -13.84
C ALA A 13 -16.51 12.74 -13.16
N LEU A 14 -17.61 13.37 -12.74
CA LEU A 14 -18.86 12.65 -12.51
C LEU A 14 -19.25 11.99 -13.85
N GLY A 15 -19.44 10.67 -13.86
CA GLY A 15 -20.19 9.99 -14.94
C GLY A 15 -19.41 9.30 -16.05
N ALA A 16 -18.07 9.29 -16.03
CA ALA A 16 -17.28 8.50 -16.98
C ALA A 16 -16.58 7.36 -16.24
N ARG A 17 -17.03 6.12 -16.43
CA ARG A 17 -16.33 4.91 -15.98
C ARG A 17 -15.03 4.79 -16.78
N VAL A 18 -14.00 5.51 -16.35
CA VAL A 18 -12.65 5.35 -16.88
C VAL A 18 -12.10 4.06 -16.28
N LEU A 19 -12.01 3.02 -17.11
CA LEU A 19 -11.35 1.73 -16.85
C LEU A 19 -9.82 1.92 -16.77
N GLN A 20 -9.35 2.85 -15.94
CA GLN A 20 -7.93 3.16 -15.77
C GLN A 20 -7.55 2.70 -14.37
N ASP A 21 -6.97 1.50 -14.32
CA ASP A 21 -6.36 0.83 -13.16
C ASP A 21 -6.88 1.33 -11.80
N GLN A 22 -8.15 1.00 -11.50
CA GLN A 22 -8.69 1.29 -10.18
C GLN A 22 -7.88 0.48 -9.16
N LEU A 23 -6.98 1.15 -8.44
CA LEU A 23 -6.24 0.54 -7.35
C LEU A 23 -7.10 0.52 -6.11
N TYR A 24 -6.93 -0.53 -5.32
CA TYR A 24 -7.66 -0.73 -4.07
C TYR A 24 -6.66 -0.62 -2.91
N PRO A 25 -6.48 0.60 -2.35
CA PRO A 25 -5.56 0.81 -1.25
C PRO A 25 -6.14 0.26 0.05
N ILE A 26 -5.29 -0.43 0.82
CA ILE A 26 -5.55 -0.80 2.21
C ILE A 26 -4.42 -0.27 3.09
N LYS A 27 -4.74 0.05 4.33
CA LYS A 27 -3.75 0.42 5.34
C LYS A 27 -3.35 -0.85 6.08
N VAL A 28 -2.05 -1.01 6.31
CA VAL A 28 -1.46 -2.10 7.10
C VAL A 28 -0.71 -1.48 8.25
N ASP A 29 -1.14 -1.79 9.47
CA ASP A 29 -0.67 -1.23 10.73
C ASP A 29 0.17 -2.23 11.53
N SER A 30 0.99 -1.71 12.43
CA SER A 30 1.84 -2.49 13.34
C SER A 30 2.84 -3.42 12.66
N MET A 31 3.30 -3.06 11.45
CA MET A 31 4.31 -3.84 10.73
C MET A 31 5.72 -3.38 11.08
N ASN A 32 6.68 -4.31 11.04
CA ASN A 32 8.10 -3.99 11.18
C ASN A 32 8.60 -3.38 9.87
N ARG A 33 9.09 -2.14 9.92
CA ARG A 33 9.65 -1.40 8.78
C ARG A 33 10.68 -2.23 8.03
N GLU A 34 11.61 -2.87 8.75
CA GLU A 34 12.77 -3.54 8.16
C GLU A 34 12.42 -4.82 7.40
N ALA A 35 11.19 -5.30 7.52
CA ALA A 35 10.71 -6.43 6.72
C ALA A 35 10.34 -6.02 5.29
N VAL A 36 10.07 -4.73 5.04
CA VAL A 36 9.56 -4.24 3.75
C VAL A 36 10.40 -3.10 3.18
N PHE A 37 10.99 -2.27 4.05
CA PHE A 37 11.67 -1.04 3.68
C PHE A 37 13.11 -0.98 4.22
N ASP A 38 14.00 -0.37 3.46
CA ASP A 38 15.35 0.01 3.90
C ASP A 38 15.33 1.25 4.83
N LYS A 39 16.52 1.75 5.20
CA LYS A 39 16.66 2.90 6.11
C LYS A 39 16.15 4.20 5.46
N GLU A 40 16.19 4.27 4.13
CA GLU A 40 15.77 5.37 3.28
C GLU A 40 14.27 5.27 2.87
N PHE A 41 13.56 4.25 3.35
CA PHE A 41 12.17 3.92 3.01
C PHE A 41 11.95 3.53 1.55
N ASN A 42 12.96 3.01 0.88
CA ASN A 42 12.77 2.28 -0.37
C ASN A 42 12.36 0.86 -0.05
N VAL A 43 11.59 0.27 -0.96
CA VAL A 43 11.13 -1.11 -0.82
C VAL A 43 12.32 -2.05 -1.02
N LEU A 44 12.50 -3.00 -0.10
CA LEU A 44 13.57 -3.99 -0.19
C LEU A 44 13.40 -4.89 -1.44
N PRO A 45 14.50 -5.38 -2.02
CA PRO A 45 14.43 -6.36 -3.09
C PRO A 45 13.57 -7.56 -2.69
N ARG A 46 12.71 -8.02 -3.59
CA ARG A 46 11.77 -9.15 -3.38
C ARG A 46 10.70 -8.96 -2.31
N ALA A 47 10.68 -7.85 -1.56
CA ALA A 47 9.65 -7.62 -0.55
C ALA A 47 8.25 -7.63 -1.17
N MET A 48 8.05 -6.98 -2.33
CA MET A 48 6.75 -6.98 -3.01
C MET A 48 6.32 -8.39 -3.46
N GLU A 49 7.26 -9.20 -3.94
CA GLU A 49 7.00 -10.58 -4.38
C GLU A 49 6.60 -11.45 -3.18
N ALA A 50 7.35 -11.35 -2.08
CA ALA A 50 7.05 -12.05 -0.84
C ALA A 50 5.68 -11.66 -0.28
N LEU A 51 5.38 -10.37 -0.18
CA LEU A 51 4.06 -9.90 0.30
C LEU A 51 2.92 -10.38 -0.60
N SER A 52 3.14 -10.39 -1.92
CA SER A 52 2.15 -10.88 -2.89
C SER A 52 1.91 -12.38 -2.73
N TRP A 53 2.98 -13.15 -2.53
CA TRP A 53 2.93 -14.60 -2.33
C TRP A 53 2.27 -14.97 -1.00
N GLU A 54 2.73 -14.40 0.11
CA GLU A 54 2.23 -14.71 1.46
C GLU A 54 0.74 -14.42 1.62
N ASN A 55 0.23 -13.39 0.96
CA ASN A 55 -1.17 -12.98 1.05
C ASN A 55 -2.01 -13.46 -0.13
N GLU A 56 -1.43 -14.16 -1.11
CA GLU A 56 -2.11 -14.58 -2.34
C GLU A 56 -2.79 -13.40 -3.09
N VAL A 57 -2.12 -12.24 -3.14
CA VAL A 57 -2.64 -11.03 -3.76
C VAL A 57 -1.66 -10.42 -4.74
N GLN A 58 -2.16 -9.66 -5.72
CA GLN A 58 -1.32 -8.89 -6.62
C GLN A 58 -1.16 -7.45 -6.10
N ILE A 59 0.06 -7.12 -5.69
CA ILE A 59 0.43 -5.80 -5.18
C ILE A 59 1.13 -5.02 -6.29
N ILE A 60 0.65 -3.80 -6.56
CA ILE A 60 1.30 -2.92 -7.56
C ILE A 60 2.25 -1.91 -6.91
N LYS A 61 1.99 -1.55 -5.66
CA LYS A 61 2.74 -0.52 -4.95
C LYS A 61 2.55 -0.66 -3.45
N VAL A 62 3.58 -0.28 -2.71
CA VAL A 62 3.50 -0.04 -1.26
C VAL A 62 4.12 1.32 -0.93
N ALA A 63 3.70 1.94 0.18
CA ALA A 63 4.34 3.16 0.68
C ALA A 63 4.23 3.26 2.20
N TRP A 64 5.30 3.73 2.84
CA TRP A 64 5.32 4.03 4.26
C TRP A 64 4.45 5.26 4.59
N LEU A 65 3.64 5.18 5.65
CA LEU A 65 2.72 6.25 6.06
C LEU A 65 3.17 6.98 7.33
N SER A 66 3.99 6.36 8.17
CA SER A 66 4.40 7.01 9.43
C SER A 66 5.47 8.07 9.20
N ARG A 67 5.72 8.91 10.22
CA ARG A 67 6.77 9.93 10.15
C ARG A 67 8.14 9.29 9.85
N LYS A 68 8.85 9.87 8.88
CA LYS A 68 10.21 9.45 8.51
C LYS A 68 11.31 10.10 9.38
N VAL A 69 10.97 11.18 10.08
CA VAL A 69 11.88 11.82 11.05
C VAL A 69 11.89 10.97 12.33
N ASN A 70 13.08 10.48 12.70
CA ASN A 70 13.30 9.53 13.80
C ASN A 70 12.33 8.33 13.76
N PRO A 71 12.47 7.46 12.75
CA PRO A 71 11.45 6.45 12.50
C PRO A 71 11.42 5.38 13.57
N LYS A 72 10.20 5.09 14.01
CA LYS A 72 9.94 3.92 14.85
C LYS A 72 10.19 2.65 14.03
N PRO A 73 10.63 1.56 14.68
CA PRO A 73 10.79 0.26 14.01
C PRO A 73 9.45 -0.30 13.52
N TYR A 74 8.36 0.04 14.18
CA TYR A 74 7.00 -0.32 13.79
C TYR A 74 6.22 0.89 13.29
N GLY A 75 5.38 0.66 12.30
CA GLY A 75 4.50 1.71 11.78
C GLY A 75 3.48 1.17 10.79
N SER A 76 2.99 2.10 9.97
CA SER A 76 1.91 1.83 9.02
C SER A 76 2.41 1.99 7.60
N MET A 77 1.91 1.15 6.71
CA MET A 77 2.05 1.32 5.26
C MET A 77 0.69 1.30 4.56
N VAL A 78 0.66 1.80 3.35
CA VAL A 78 -0.43 1.56 2.40
C VAL A 78 0.03 0.50 1.39
N VAL A 79 -0.86 -0.43 1.08
CA VAL A 79 -0.68 -1.45 0.05
C VAL A 79 -1.73 -1.23 -1.03
N TYR A 80 -1.30 -1.13 -2.29
CA TYR A 80 -2.18 -0.94 -3.43
C TYR A 80 -2.38 -2.26 -4.17
N LEU A 81 -3.62 -2.71 -4.21
CA LEU A 81 -4.02 -3.97 -4.85
C LEU A 81 -4.68 -3.71 -6.20
N THR A 82 -4.57 -4.66 -7.12
CA THR A 82 -5.21 -4.59 -8.45
C THR A 82 -6.66 -5.08 -8.44
N LYS A 83 -7.05 -5.89 -7.44
CA LYS A 83 -8.38 -6.52 -7.33
C LYS A 83 -9.14 -6.05 -6.10
N SER A 84 -10.38 -5.61 -6.29
CA SER A 84 -11.27 -5.18 -5.20
C SER A 84 -11.63 -6.33 -4.26
N THR A 85 -11.78 -7.54 -4.79
CA THR A 85 -12.09 -8.75 -4.03
C THR A 85 -11.00 -9.04 -3.00
N ASN A 86 -9.74 -8.87 -3.38
CA ASN A 86 -8.60 -9.10 -2.51
C ASN A 86 -8.54 -8.04 -1.40
N ALA A 87 -8.80 -6.77 -1.73
CA ALA A 87 -8.87 -5.71 -0.75
C ALA A 87 -10.00 -5.95 0.27
N LYS A 88 -11.20 -6.31 -0.21
CA LYS A 88 -12.35 -6.64 0.65
C LYS A 88 -12.04 -7.82 1.58
N ARG A 89 -11.47 -8.91 1.03
CA ARG A 89 -11.06 -10.08 1.82
C ARG A 89 -10.11 -9.67 2.94
N LEU A 90 -9.03 -8.96 2.61
CA LEU A 90 -8.02 -8.55 3.59
C LEU A 90 -8.60 -7.61 4.66
N LEU A 91 -9.56 -6.75 4.31
CA LEU A 91 -10.26 -5.89 5.28
C LEU A 91 -11.26 -6.65 6.17
N GLN A 92 -11.87 -7.72 5.65
CA GLN A 92 -12.76 -8.60 6.42
C GLN A 92 -11.98 -9.49 7.38
N GLU A 93 -10.85 -10.03 6.92
CA GLU A 93 -9.97 -10.88 7.69
C GLU A 93 -9.16 -10.10 8.75
N GLN A 94 -8.97 -8.80 8.55
CA GLN A 94 -8.29 -7.88 9.48
C GLN A 94 -6.80 -8.17 9.72
N TYR A 95 -6.18 -9.03 8.90
CA TYR A 95 -4.75 -9.29 8.96
C TYR A 95 -4.07 -9.26 7.59
N PHE A 96 -2.75 -9.07 7.61
CA PHE A 96 -1.86 -9.08 6.45
C PHE A 96 -0.53 -9.72 6.86
N LEU A 97 -0.06 -10.69 6.09
CA LEU A 97 1.20 -11.39 6.37
C LEU A 97 2.40 -10.62 5.83
N ILE A 98 3.43 -10.51 6.65
CA ILE A 98 4.69 -9.85 6.34
C ILE A 98 5.81 -10.67 6.97
N ALA A 99 6.57 -11.39 6.14
CA ALA A 99 7.68 -12.24 6.58
C ALA A 99 7.25 -13.21 7.71
N GLY A 100 6.12 -13.88 7.52
CA GLY A 100 5.53 -14.83 8.46
C GLY A 100 4.85 -14.22 9.69
N LYS A 101 4.77 -12.88 9.81
CA LYS A 101 4.09 -12.19 10.92
C LYS A 101 2.79 -11.53 10.46
N SER A 102 1.76 -11.57 11.30
CA SER A 102 0.52 -10.84 11.05
C SER A 102 0.64 -9.36 11.43
N ALA A 103 0.16 -8.51 10.54
CA ALA A 103 -0.06 -7.08 10.73
C ALA A 103 -1.55 -6.78 10.57
N TYR A 104 -2.04 -5.67 11.11
CA TYR A 104 -3.47 -5.36 11.09
C TYR A 104 -3.85 -4.62 9.82
N THR A 105 -4.98 -4.97 9.20
CA THR A 105 -5.50 -4.23 8.05
C THR A 105 -6.62 -3.28 8.47
N SER A 106 -6.66 -2.11 7.83
CA SER A 106 -7.71 -1.13 7.99
C SER A 106 -7.98 -0.39 6.69
N VAL A 107 -9.11 0.30 6.59
CA VAL A 107 -9.44 1.12 5.43
C VAL A 107 -8.40 2.23 5.29
N PHE A 108 -7.86 2.41 4.09
CA PHE A 108 -6.96 3.53 3.81
C PHE A 108 -7.77 4.80 3.58
N GLU A 109 -7.77 5.69 4.57
CA GLU A 109 -8.35 7.02 4.45
C GLU A 109 -7.32 7.99 3.85
N GLN A 110 -7.52 8.35 2.58
CA GLN A 110 -6.70 9.39 1.96
C GLN A 110 -7.14 10.75 2.50
N ILE A 111 -6.43 11.26 3.51
CA ILE A 111 -6.57 12.65 3.94
C ILE A 111 -6.03 13.52 2.80
N THR A 112 -6.91 13.98 1.91
CA THR A 112 -6.57 15.11 1.04
C THR A 112 -6.66 16.39 1.83
N GLY A 113 -5.56 16.73 2.51
CA GLY A 113 -5.33 18.08 2.97
C GLY A 113 -5.19 19.00 1.76
N LEU A 114 -6.15 19.90 1.61
CA LEU A 114 -5.97 21.16 0.90
C LEU A 114 -5.11 22.03 1.85
N GLU A 115 -3.83 22.20 1.53
CA GLU A 115 -3.05 23.35 2.00
C GLU A 115 -2.90 24.33 0.82
#